data_AF-A0A8K0JZ23-F1
#
_entry.id   AF-A0A8K0JZ23-F1
#
_cell.length_a   1.000
_cell.length_b   1.000
_cell.length_c   1.000
_cell.angle_alpha   90.00
_cell.angle_beta   90.00
_cell.angle_gamma   90.00
#
_symmetry.space_group_name_H-M   'P 1'
#
loop_
_entity.id
_entity.type
_entity.pdbx_description
1 polymer ?
#
loop_
_entity_poly.entity_id
_entity_poly.type
_entity_poly.pdbx_seq_one_letter_code
_entity_poly.pdbx_strand_id
1 'polypeptide(L)'
;MAALENLLVHRLRIKQTRKDLDQNARQLLKLHLTLSATASPCDWERIDLSTVAQEEILVKKETDRQKNKFERLSGPRRENQGMDPKKLVINLTEKPLDEATTSILSKGLNFAPSPSTIPYRDYIGGIEQAVRYLPKETADEIREQVGQALKKAKPPRSNIKRAERTAITNLRNNPDILALPADKGNATVIIRSEDYHKKILDILTDPSYAELKKDPTDSILRKTSALIRKSSIPTELHKTLLPQAPVPPRLYGLPKIHKQDIPLRPIISGIDSPTYHLARYLSKLLAPHIGKSPHHVKNSKDFIEKIRQYRLSPNDLLVSFDVISLFTRVPVDDTIQLLTPWFDHSTLNLFHLTLKSTYFLYKG
;
A
#
# COMPACT_ATOMS: atom_id res chain seq x y z
N MET A 1 37.75 -9.81 2.78
CA MET A 1 37.28 -11.15 2.37
C MET A 1 35.80 -11.13 2.00
N ALA A 2 34.87 -10.83 2.92
CA ALA A 2 33.41 -10.77 2.63
C ALA A 2 32.99 -9.75 1.54
N ALA A 3 33.67 -8.60 1.44
CA ALA A 3 33.41 -7.64 0.36
C ALA A 3 33.81 -8.16 -1.03
N LEU A 4 34.83 -9.04 -1.09
CA LEU A 4 35.29 -9.69 -2.32
C LEU A 4 34.33 -10.83 -2.72
N GLU A 5 33.80 -11.58 -1.75
CA GLU A 5 32.77 -12.59 -1.98
C GLU A 5 31.44 -11.99 -2.44
N ASN A 6 30.98 -10.89 -1.85
CA ASN A 6 29.77 -10.19 -2.31
C ASN A 6 29.94 -9.60 -3.71
N LEU A 7 31.13 -9.08 -4.03
CA LEU A 7 31.45 -8.62 -5.39
C LEU A 7 31.47 -9.78 -6.39
N LEU A 8 31.87 -10.98 -5.93
CA LEU A 8 31.82 -12.21 -6.71
C LEU A 8 30.37 -12.66 -6.95
N VAL A 9 29.51 -12.62 -5.94
CA VAL A 9 28.07 -12.99 -6.05
C VAL A 9 27.33 -12.01 -6.95
N HIS A 10 27.56 -10.69 -6.81
CA HIS A 10 26.98 -9.71 -7.73
C HIS A 10 27.52 -9.86 -9.15
N ARG A 11 28.82 -10.15 -9.33
CA ARG A 11 29.36 -10.51 -10.66
C ARG A 11 28.73 -11.77 -11.21
N LEU A 12 28.49 -12.78 -10.39
CA LEU A 12 27.82 -14.02 -10.80
C LEU A 12 26.36 -13.76 -11.19
N ARG A 13 25.63 -12.93 -10.44
CA ARG A 13 24.25 -12.56 -10.75
C ARG A 13 24.17 -11.70 -12.01
N ILE A 14 25.06 -10.72 -12.19
CA ILE A 14 25.18 -9.96 -13.44
C ILE A 14 25.53 -10.90 -14.60
N LYS A 15 26.42 -11.87 -14.39
CA LYS A 15 26.79 -12.87 -15.40
C LYS A 15 25.62 -13.80 -15.73
N GLN A 16 24.81 -14.18 -14.74
CA GLN A 16 23.60 -14.98 -14.93
C GLN A 16 22.53 -14.20 -15.67
N THR A 17 22.24 -12.94 -15.28
CA THR A 17 21.31 -12.09 -16.01
C THR A 17 21.78 -11.83 -17.44
N ARG A 18 23.08 -11.63 -17.67
CA ARG A 18 23.65 -11.55 -19.03
C ARG A 18 23.48 -12.85 -19.80
N LYS A 19 23.60 -13.99 -19.13
CA LYS A 19 23.38 -15.32 -19.73
C LYS A 19 21.92 -15.55 -20.07
N ASP A 20 20.99 -15.14 -19.22
CA ASP A 20 19.55 -15.22 -19.46
C ASP A 20 19.16 -14.25 -20.58
N LEU A 21 19.76 -13.06 -20.63
CA LEU A 21 19.57 -12.09 -21.71
C LEU A 21 20.10 -12.63 -23.05
N ASP A 22 21.27 -13.27 -23.03
CA ASP A 22 21.86 -13.95 -24.19
C ASP A 22 21.01 -15.16 -24.62
N GLN A 23 20.47 -15.94 -23.69
CA GLN A 23 19.55 -17.03 -23.99
C GLN A 23 18.26 -16.52 -24.63
N ASN A 24 17.68 -15.46 -24.09
CA ASN A 24 16.50 -14.82 -24.68
C ASN A 24 16.82 -14.24 -26.05
N ALA A 25 17.96 -13.56 -26.21
CA ALA A 25 18.39 -13.05 -27.51
C ALA A 25 18.61 -14.18 -28.54
N ARG A 26 19.19 -15.31 -28.12
CA ARG A 26 19.34 -16.50 -28.96
C ARG A 26 18.00 -17.15 -29.29
N GLN A 27 17.05 -17.20 -28.36
CA GLN A 27 15.70 -17.70 -28.62
C GLN A 27 14.98 -16.79 -29.61
N LEU A 28 15.09 -15.48 -29.44
CA LEU A 28 14.50 -14.47 -30.32
C LEU A 28 15.12 -14.52 -31.70
N LEU A 29 16.45 -14.67 -31.79
CA LEU A 29 17.17 -14.90 -33.04
C LEU A 29 16.79 -16.25 -33.68
N LYS A 30 16.63 -17.32 -32.89
CA LYS A 30 16.22 -18.63 -33.41
C LYS A 30 14.78 -18.57 -33.95
N LEU A 31 13.88 -17.88 -33.26
CA LEU A 31 12.52 -17.59 -33.74
C LEU A 31 12.58 -16.78 -35.04
N HIS A 32 13.37 -15.72 -35.07
CA HIS A 32 13.59 -14.91 -36.27
C HIS A 32 14.13 -15.75 -37.43
N LEU A 33 15.16 -16.57 -37.22
CA LEU A 33 15.73 -17.46 -38.24
C LEU A 33 14.74 -18.55 -38.69
N THR A 34 13.93 -19.08 -37.77
CA THR A 34 12.91 -20.08 -38.09
C THR A 34 11.82 -19.45 -38.95
N LEU A 35 11.33 -18.28 -38.55
CA LEU A 35 10.39 -17.49 -39.32
C LEU A 35 11.00 -17.05 -40.67
N SER A 36 12.29 -16.71 -40.75
CA SER A 36 12.98 -16.33 -42.00
C SER A 36 13.24 -17.48 -42.94
N ALA A 37 13.31 -18.70 -42.42
CA ALA A 37 13.43 -19.91 -43.21
C ALA A 37 12.07 -20.44 -43.72
N THR A 38 10.96 -20.16 -43.02
CA THR A 38 9.64 -20.72 -43.34
C THR A 38 8.66 -19.71 -43.95
N ALA A 39 8.77 -18.43 -43.60
CA ALA A 39 7.89 -17.39 -44.12
C ALA A 39 8.43 -16.86 -45.45
N SER A 40 7.53 -16.60 -46.41
CA SER A 40 7.94 -16.01 -47.68
C SER A 40 8.45 -14.57 -47.45
N PRO A 41 9.26 -14.01 -48.36
CA PRO A 41 9.68 -12.62 -48.29
C PRO A 41 8.50 -11.64 -48.12
N CYS A 42 7.37 -11.94 -48.76
CA CYS A 42 6.14 -11.15 -48.64
C CYS A 42 5.50 -11.23 -47.25
N ASP A 43 5.59 -12.38 -46.57
CA ASP A 43 5.07 -12.55 -45.21
C ASP A 43 5.93 -11.82 -44.18
N TRP A 44 7.25 -11.80 -44.38
CA TRP A 44 8.17 -11.02 -43.55
C TRP A 44 7.94 -9.53 -43.67
N GLU A 45 7.83 -9.04 -44.90
CA GLU A 45 7.55 -7.63 -45.16
C GLU A 45 6.20 -7.24 -44.53
N ARG A 46 5.20 -8.12 -44.60
CA ARG A 46 3.91 -7.91 -43.92
C ARG A 46 4.02 -7.90 -42.40
N ILE A 47 4.79 -8.81 -41.80
CA ILE A 47 4.99 -8.83 -40.34
C ILE A 47 5.72 -7.56 -39.90
N ASP A 48 6.78 -7.17 -40.60
CA ASP A 48 7.58 -5.99 -40.24
C ASP A 48 6.75 -4.70 -40.39
N LEU A 49 6.07 -4.53 -41.54
CA LEU A 49 5.13 -3.43 -41.76
C LEU A 49 4.00 -3.42 -40.72
N SER A 50 3.46 -4.59 -40.37
CA SER A 50 2.45 -4.74 -39.31
C SER A 50 2.99 -4.31 -37.96
N THR A 51 4.24 -4.68 -37.63
CA THR A 51 4.84 -4.38 -36.33
C THR A 51 5.13 -2.89 -36.21
N VAL A 52 5.73 -2.29 -37.25
CA VAL A 52 5.95 -0.84 -37.35
C VAL A 52 4.63 -0.07 -37.30
N ALA A 53 3.61 -0.50 -38.06
CA ALA A 53 2.29 0.14 -38.03
C ALA A 53 1.64 0.04 -36.65
N GLN A 54 1.77 -1.11 -35.97
CA GLN A 54 1.25 -1.30 -34.61
C GLN A 54 1.98 -0.39 -33.61
N GLU A 55 3.30 -0.26 -33.73
CA GLU A 55 4.11 0.66 -32.93
C GLU A 55 3.68 2.12 -33.14
N GLU A 56 3.53 2.56 -34.39
CA GLU A 56 3.06 3.91 -34.72
C GLU A 56 1.65 4.18 -34.14
N ILE A 57 0.73 3.22 -34.26
CA ILE A 57 -0.62 3.31 -33.68
C ILE A 57 -0.55 3.45 -32.15
N LEU A 58 0.28 2.65 -31.49
CA LEU A 58 0.46 2.68 -30.04
C LEU A 58 1.06 4.01 -29.56
N VAL A 59 2.13 4.47 -30.22
CA VAL A 59 2.77 5.75 -29.92
C VAL A 59 1.76 6.88 -30.09
N LYS A 60 1.05 6.94 -31.22
CA LYS A 60 0.04 7.97 -31.49
C LYS A 60 -1.07 7.96 -30.44
N LYS A 61 -1.60 6.77 -30.11
CA LYS A 61 -2.65 6.61 -29.09
C LYS A 61 -2.20 7.11 -27.71
N GLU A 62 -0.98 6.77 -27.28
CA GLU A 62 -0.47 7.27 -25.99
C GLU A 62 -0.14 8.78 -26.05
N THR A 63 0.39 9.28 -27.17
CA THR A 63 0.61 10.72 -27.37
C THR A 63 -0.71 11.50 -27.27
N ASP A 64 -1.74 11.08 -27.98
CA ASP A 64 -3.07 11.73 -27.97
C ASP A 64 -3.69 11.68 -26.58
N ARG A 65 -3.55 10.55 -25.87
CA ARG A 65 -3.98 10.42 -24.48
C ARG A 65 -3.29 11.43 -23.56
N GLN A 66 -1.97 11.62 -23.69
CA GLN A 66 -1.24 12.59 -22.88
C GLN A 66 -1.59 14.04 -23.27
N LYS A 67 -1.77 14.34 -24.56
CA LYS A 67 -2.22 15.67 -25.03
C LYS A 67 -3.59 16.03 -24.45
N ASN A 68 -4.58 15.13 -24.59
CA ASN A 68 -5.92 15.31 -24.03
C ASN A 68 -5.87 15.52 -22.49
N LYS A 69 -5.01 14.77 -21.81
CA LYS A 69 -4.81 14.93 -20.36
C LYS A 69 -4.19 16.29 -20.03
N PHE A 70 -3.21 16.75 -20.80
CA PHE A 70 -2.58 18.06 -20.64
C PHE A 70 -3.57 19.18 -20.85
N GLU A 71 -4.33 19.17 -21.95
CA GLU A 71 -5.36 20.17 -22.23
C GLU A 71 -6.38 20.26 -21.11
N ARG A 72 -6.85 19.11 -20.60
CA ARG A 72 -7.78 19.05 -19.46
C ARG A 72 -7.19 19.63 -18.17
N LEU A 73 -5.89 19.48 -17.95
CA LEU A 73 -5.21 19.98 -16.75
C LEU A 73 -4.80 21.47 -16.87
N SER A 74 -4.54 21.92 -18.09
CA SER A 74 -4.13 23.30 -18.41
C SER A 74 -5.31 24.25 -18.61
N GLY A 75 -6.51 23.72 -18.85
CA GLY A 75 -7.74 24.49 -18.91
C GLY A 75 -8.10 25.17 -17.57
N PRO A 76 -8.99 26.18 -17.58
CA PRO A 76 -9.41 26.87 -16.37
C PRO A 76 -9.94 25.86 -15.35
N ARG A 77 -9.49 25.96 -14.09
CA ARG A 77 -10.02 25.19 -12.97
C ARG A 77 -11.53 25.38 -12.96
N ARG A 78 -12.28 24.35 -13.34
CA ARG A 78 -13.73 24.34 -13.09
C ARG A 78 -13.90 24.49 -11.58
N GLU A 79 -14.47 25.61 -11.14
CA GLU A 79 -14.94 25.74 -9.75
C GLU A 79 -15.80 24.52 -9.42
N ASN A 80 -15.71 24.06 -8.16
CA ASN A 80 -16.32 22.85 -7.62
C ASN A 80 -17.80 22.68 -8.02
N GLN A 81 -18.07 22.24 -9.24
CA GLN A 81 -19.31 21.56 -9.58
C GLN A 81 -19.28 20.30 -8.72
N GLY A 82 -20.22 20.20 -7.78
CA GLY A 82 -20.29 19.11 -6.81
C GLY A 82 -19.98 17.78 -7.49
N MET A 83 -19.04 17.02 -6.92
CA MET A 83 -18.65 15.73 -7.51
C MET A 83 -19.89 14.86 -7.69
N ASP A 84 -20.06 14.31 -8.89
CA ASP A 84 -21.14 13.40 -9.20
C ASP A 84 -21.15 12.25 -8.17
N PRO A 85 -22.21 12.10 -7.35
CA PRO A 85 -22.28 11.07 -6.33
C PRO A 85 -22.13 9.66 -6.91
N LYS A 86 -22.46 9.45 -8.19
CA LYS A 86 -22.24 8.17 -8.90
C LYS A 86 -20.77 7.84 -9.12
N LYS A 87 -19.86 8.83 -9.08
CA LYS A 87 -18.41 8.60 -9.11
C LYS A 87 -17.84 8.30 -7.74
N LEU A 88 -18.53 8.74 -6.67
CA LEU A 88 -18.11 8.53 -5.29
C LEU A 88 -18.62 7.20 -4.73
N VAL A 89 -19.77 6.70 -5.21
CA VAL A 89 -20.33 5.41 -4.80
C VAL A 89 -20.42 4.50 -6.00
N ILE A 90 -19.64 3.41 -5.97
CA ILE A 90 -19.60 2.40 -7.03
C ILE A 90 -20.29 1.16 -6.51
N ASN A 91 -21.47 0.88 -7.05
CA ASN A 91 -22.21 -0.34 -6.75
C ASN A 91 -21.83 -1.44 -7.74
N LEU A 92 -21.21 -2.52 -7.24
CA LEU A 92 -20.88 -3.73 -8.01
C LEU A 92 -21.89 -4.86 -7.75
N THR A 93 -22.98 -4.57 -7.03
CA THR A 93 -24.05 -5.52 -6.78
C THR A 93 -25.19 -5.34 -7.79
N GLU A 94 -25.95 -6.40 -8.03
CA GLU A 94 -27.14 -6.36 -8.91
C GLU A 94 -28.31 -5.57 -8.31
N LYS A 95 -28.32 -5.38 -6.99
CA LYS A 95 -29.41 -4.67 -6.29
C LYS A 95 -29.18 -3.16 -6.35
N PRO A 96 -30.17 -2.36 -6.78
CA PRO A 96 -30.04 -0.91 -6.73
C PRO A 96 -29.95 -0.43 -5.27
N LEU A 97 -29.13 0.58 -5.03
CA LEU A 97 -29.04 1.23 -3.73
C LEU A 97 -30.18 2.23 -3.58
N ASP A 98 -30.75 2.29 -2.38
CA ASP A 98 -31.68 3.34 -2.02
C ASP A 98 -30.97 4.71 -1.99
N GLU A 99 -31.76 5.77 -2.17
CA GLU A 99 -31.25 7.14 -2.22
C GLU A 99 -30.58 7.55 -0.89
N ALA A 100 -31.10 7.08 0.24
CA ALA A 100 -30.52 7.37 1.55
C ALA A 100 -29.15 6.71 1.74
N THR A 101 -28.98 5.45 1.31
CA THR A 101 -27.68 4.77 1.26
C THR A 101 -26.69 5.49 0.34
N THR A 102 -27.13 5.89 -0.85
CA THR A 102 -26.24 6.60 -1.79
C THR A 102 -25.80 7.95 -1.23
N SER A 103 -26.74 8.70 -0.62
CA SER A 103 -26.46 9.98 0.05
C SER A 103 -25.39 9.83 1.13
N ILE A 104 -25.54 8.87 2.04
CA ILE A 104 -24.58 8.71 3.14
C ILE A 104 -23.21 8.23 2.66
N LEU A 105 -23.16 7.28 1.72
CA LEU A 105 -21.90 6.76 1.20
C LEU A 105 -21.15 7.77 0.34
N SER A 106 -21.87 8.69 -0.31
CA SER A 106 -21.27 9.79 -1.08
C SER A 106 -20.56 10.83 -0.21
N LYS A 107 -20.89 10.92 1.09
CA LYS A 107 -20.14 11.75 2.05
C LYS A 107 -18.72 11.20 2.29
N GLY A 108 -18.47 9.95 1.91
CA GLY A 108 -17.18 9.28 1.99
C GLY A 108 -16.89 8.64 3.35
N LEU A 109 -15.94 7.71 3.37
CA LEU A 109 -15.60 6.94 4.58
C LEU A 109 -14.89 7.74 5.67
N ASN A 110 -14.38 8.94 5.34
CA ASN A 110 -13.80 9.88 6.31
C ASN A 110 -14.86 10.78 6.97
N PHE A 111 -16.12 10.68 6.55
CA PHE A 111 -17.21 11.41 7.19
C PHE A 111 -17.48 10.82 8.57
N ALA A 112 -17.34 11.64 9.61
CA ALA A 112 -17.63 11.24 10.99
C ALA A 112 -19.08 11.61 11.36
N PRO A 113 -19.97 10.63 11.59
CA PRO A 113 -21.29 10.90 12.12
C PRO A 113 -21.18 11.52 13.52
N SER A 114 -21.98 12.55 13.78
CA SER A 114 -22.07 13.18 15.11
C SER A 114 -22.53 12.15 16.15
N PRO A 115 -21.80 11.98 17.27
CA PRO A 115 -22.18 11.02 18.29
C PRO A 115 -23.48 11.44 18.97
N SER A 116 -24.32 10.46 19.32
CA SER A 116 -25.61 10.72 19.99
C SER A 116 -25.47 10.87 21.50
N THR A 117 -24.36 10.39 22.04
CA THR A 117 -23.98 10.49 23.44
C THR A 117 -22.54 10.97 23.52
N ILE A 118 -22.18 11.63 24.60
CA ILE A 118 -20.79 12.07 24.80
C ILE A 118 -19.97 10.83 25.16
N PRO A 119 -18.86 10.54 24.44
CA PRO A 119 -18.00 9.40 24.73
C PRO A 119 -17.14 9.66 25.98
N TYR A 120 -17.77 9.65 27.16
CA TYR A 120 -17.09 9.93 28.44
C TYR A 120 -15.88 9.02 28.68
N ARG A 121 -15.99 7.74 28.35
CA ARG A 121 -14.91 6.76 28.54
C ARG A 121 -13.66 7.11 27.75
N ASP A 122 -13.82 7.54 26.50
CA ASP A 122 -12.69 7.85 25.62
C ASP A 122 -12.00 9.14 26.07
N TYR A 123 -12.78 10.15 26.45
CA TYR A 123 -12.23 11.40 27.00
C TYR A 123 -11.52 11.17 28.33
N ILE A 124 -12.15 10.48 29.28
CA ILE A 124 -11.54 10.19 30.59
C ILE A 124 -10.29 9.33 30.40
N GLY A 125 -10.35 8.28 29.58
CA GLY A 125 -9.20 7.40 29.32
C GLY A 125 -8.03 8.14 28.68
N GLY A 126 -8.29 8.98 27.68
CA GLY A 126 -7.26 9.78 27.02
C GLY A 126 -6.63 10.82 27.95
N ILE A 127 -7.43 11.44 28.82
CA ILE A 127 -6.96 12.46 29.76
C ILE A 127 -6.14 11.80 30.88
N GLU A 128 -6.60 10.69 31.47
CA GLU A 128 -5.81 9.96 32.46
C GLU A 128 -4.48 9.47 31.89
N GLN A 129 -4.46 9.07 30.62
CA GLN A 129 -3.20 8.72 29.95
C GLN A 129 -2.26 9.92 29.77
N ALA A 130 -2.79 11.10 29.42
CA ALA A 130 -2.01 12.31 29.25
C ALA A 130 -1.46 12.86 30.58
N VAL A 131 -2.28 12.77 31.64
CA VAL A 131 -1.99 13.32 32.96
C VAL A 131 -1.02 12.43 33.77
N ARG A 132 -0.81 11.18 33.35
CA ARG A 132 0.06 10.19 34.03
C ARG A 132 1.46 10.67 34.37
N TYR A 133 2.05 11.57 33.56
CA TYR A 133 3.43 12.05 33.73
C TYR A 133 3.51 13.47 34.31
N LEU A 134 2.37 14.07 34.71
CA LEU A 134 2.32 15.41 35.27
C LEU A 134 2.41 15.39 36.81
N PRO A 135 2.85 16.50 37.44
CA PRO A 135 2.75 16.67 38.88
C PRO A 135 1.31 16.48 39.37
N LYS A 136 1.15 15.92 40.58
CA LYS A 136 -0.17 15.54 41.13
C LYS A 136 -1.13 16.74 41.22
N GLU A 137 -0.64 17.91 41.57
CA GLU A 137 -1.43 19.14 41.69
C GLU A 137 -2.01 19.56 40.34
N THR A 138 -1.17 19.68 39.30
CA THR A 138 -1.61 20.00 37.93
C THR A 138 -2.52 18.91 37.36
N ALA A 139 -2.25 17.65 37.70
CA ALA A 139 -3.07 16.52 37.31
C ALA A 139 -4.50 16.63 37.86
N ASP A 140 -4.63 16.96 39.14
CA ASP A 140 -5.91 17.09 39.82
C ASP A 140 -6.69 18.33 39.33
N GLU A 141 -6.01 19.45 39.04
CA GLU A 141 -6.63 20.62 38.39
C GLU A 141 -7.21 20.27 37.01
N ILE A 142 -6.46 19.56 36.17
CA ILE A 142 -6.92 19.13 34.85
C ILE A 142 -8.14 18.21 34.99
N ARG A 143 -8.10 17.24 35.92
CA ARG A 143 -9.24 16.35 36.19
C ARG A 143 -10.48 17.13 36.58
N GLU A 144 -10.34 18.13 37.43
CA GLU A 144 -11.47 18.95 37.88
C GLU A 144 -12.05 19.78 36.72
N GLN A 145 -11.21 20.51 35.97
CA GLN A 145 -11.67 21.31 34.82
C GLN A 145 -12.37 20.45 33.77
N VAL A 146 -11.79 19.29 33.45
CA VAL A 146 -12.37 18.32 32.52
C VAL A 146 -13.68 17.78 33.06
N GLY A 147 -13.75 17.41 34.35
CA GLY A 147 -14.96 16.94 35.00
C GLY A 147 -16.08 17.98 34.92
N GLN A 148 -15.78 19.26 35.16
CA GLN A 148 -16.73 20.35 35.01
C GLN A 148 -17.17 20.56 33.55
N ALA A 149 -16.23 20.49 32.60
CA ALA A 149 -16.53 20.61 31.18
C ALA A 149 -17.42 19.47 30.68
N LEU A 150 -17.14 18.22 31.07
CA LEU A 150 -17.92 17.03 30.71
C LEU A 150 -19.32 17.04 31.33
N LYS A 151 -19.49 17.57 32.55
CA LYS A 151 -20.80 17.76 33.18
C LYS A 151 -21.67 18.79 32.43
N LYS A 152 -21.05 19.84 31.89
CA LYS A 152 -21.75 20.89 31.11
C LYS A 152 -21.92 20.56 29.64
N ALA A 153 -21.18 19.57 29.13
CA ALA A 153 -21.17 19.22 27.72
C ALA A 153 -22.54 18.65 27.28
N LYS A 154 -22.96 19.04 26.08
CA LYS A 154 -24.16 18.53 25.41
C LYS A 154 -23.75 17.85 24.10
N PRO A 155 -24.45 16.78 23.68
CA PRO A 155 -24.14 16.13 22.41
C PRO A 155 -24.32 17.12 21.24
N PRO A 156 -23.45 17.05 20.23
CA PRO A 156 -23.55 17.91 19.06
C PRO A 156 -24.84 17.63 18.28
N ARG A 157 -25.30 18.62 17.50
CA ARG A 157 -26.44 18.44 16.59
C ARG A 157 -26.15 17.35 15.57
N SER A 158 -27.18 16.57 15.21
CA SER A 158 -27.06 15.49 14.24
C SER A 158 -26.63 16.03 12.86
N ASN A 159 -25.55 15.50 12.31
CA ASN A 159 -25.09 15.81 10.95
C ASN A 159 -25.58 14.78 9.89
N ILE A 160 -26.44 13.83 10.30
CA ILE A 160 -27.07 12.84 9.43
C ILE A 160 -28.60 12.85 9.60
N LYS A 161 -29.32 12.53 8.51
CA LYS A 161 -30.78 12.36 8.52
C LYS A 161 -31.15 11.02 9.15
N ARG A 162 -32.40 10.88 9.64
CA ARG A 162 -32.91 9.63 10.21
C ARG A 162 -32.86 8.48 9.20
N ALA A 163 -33.26 8.73 7.95
CA ALA A 163 -33.19 7.74 6.87
C ALA A 163 -31.76 7.26 6.60
N GLU A 164 -30.78 8.17 6.56
CA GLU A 164 -29.35 7.81 6.41
C GLU A 164 -28.86 6.95 7.56
N ARG A 165 -29.30 7.23 8.80
CA ARG A 165 -28.92 6.45 9.98
C ARG A 165 -29.50 5.02 9.94
N THR A 166 -30.73 4.88 9.47
CA THR A 166 -31.34 3.57 9.23
C THR A 166 -30.60 2.83 8.12
N ALA A 167 -30.26 3.52 7.03
CA ALA A 167 -29.47 2.95 5.92
C ALA A 167 -28.12 2.39 6.38
N ILE A 168 -27.34 3.13 7.18
CA ILE A 168 -26.07 2.65 7.75
C ILE A 168 -26.29 1.38 8.59
N THR A 169 -27.32 1.38 9.45
CA THR A 169 -27.64 0.23 10.30
C THR A 169 -28.01 -1.00 9.46
N ASN A 170 -28.81 -0.80 8.41
CA ASN A 170 -29.21 -1.86 7.48
C ASN A 170 -28.01 -2.42 6.72
N LEU A 171 -27.12 -1.56 6.22
CA LEU A 171 -25.87 -1.97 5.57
C LEU A 171 -24.98 -2.78 6.51
N ARG A 172 -24.82 -2.32 7.77
CA ARG A 172 -24.01 -3.01 8.77
C ARG A 172 -24.54 -4.39 9.13
N ASN A 173 -25.87 -4.55 9.13
CA ASN A 173 -26.52 -5.81 9.50
C ASN A 173 -26.65 -6.78 8.32
N ASN A 174 -26.29 -6.38 7.10
CA ASN A 174 -26.37 -7.23 5.92
C ASN A 174 -25.04 -7.97 5.69
N PRO A 175 -24.96 -9.29 5.92
CA PRO A 175 -23.73 -10.06 5.75
C PRO A 175 -23.36 -10.29 4.27
N ASP A 176 -24.30 -10.11 3.34
CA ASP A 176 -24.11 -10.43 1.92
C ASP A 176 -23.35 -9.32 1.16
N ILE A 177 -23.21 -8.15 1.78
CA ILE A 177 -22.67 -6.94 1.15
C ILE A 177 -21.52 -6.39 1.98
N LEU A 178 -20.45 -5.98 1.29
CA LEU A 178 -19.31 -5.29 1.86
C LEU A 178 -19.19 -3.88 1.27
N ALA A 179 -19.03 -2.89 2.15
CA ALA A 179 -18.64 -1.53 1.79
C ALA A 179 -17.14 -1.34 2.03
N LEU A 180 -16.38 -1.09 0.97
CA LEU A 180 -14.92 -1.00 0.99
C LEU A 180 -14.43 0.33 0.41
N PRO A 181 -13.33 0.90 0.91
CA PRO A 181 -12.65 2.00 0.21
C PRO A 181 -12.08 1.50 -1.12
N ALA A 182 -12.21 2.31 -2.17
CA ALA A 182 -11.49 2.09 -3.41
C ALA A 182 -9.99 2.30 -3.22
N ASP A 183 -9.20 1.57 -4.02
CA ASP A 183 -7.74 1.68 -4.04
C ASP A 183 -7.24 3.08 -4.43
N LYS A 184 -8.00 3.80 -5.26
CA LYS A 184 -7.72 5.16 -5.71
C LYS A 184 -9.02 5.95 -5.84
N GLY A 185 -8.96 7.25 -5.56
CA GLY A 185 -10.06 8.19 -5.82
C GLY A 185 -11.05 8.39 -4.67
N ASN A 186 -10.79 7.86 -3.47
CA ASN A 186 -11.63 8.03 -2.26
C ASN A 186 -13.11 7.66 -2.47
N ALA A 187 -13.39 6.77 -3.41
CA ALA A 187 -14.73 6.26 -3.66
C ALA A 187 -15.05 5.11 -2.69
N THR A 188 -16.32 4.95 -2.37
CA THR A 188 -16.86 3.81 -1.63
C THR A 188 -17.37 2.77 -2.64
N VAL A 189 -16.90 1.54 -2.51
CA VAL A 189 -17.27 0.42 -3.37
C VAL A 189 -18.14 -0.54 -2.59
N ILE A 190 -19.28 -0.90 -3.16
CA ILE A 190 -20.18 -1.91 -2.62
C ILE A 190 -20.03 -3.16 -3.46
N ILE A 191 -19.70 -4.29 -2.83
CA ILE A 191 -19.47 -5.57 -3.49
C ILE A 191 -20.17 -6.68 -2.69
N ARG A 192 -20.59 -7.76 -3.36
CA ARG A 192 -21.06 -8.96 -2.66
C ARG A 192 -19.92 -9.57 -1.85
N SER A 193 -20.23 -10.05 -0.65
CA SER A 193 -19.27 -10.73 0.22
C SER A 193 -18.64 -11.95 -0.49
N GLU A 194 -19.46 -12.75 -1.17
CA GLU A 194 -19.02 -13.94 -1.91
C GLU A 194 -18.02 -13.59 -3.01
N ASP A 195 -18.32 -12.60 -3.86
CA ASP A 195 -17.44 -12.17 -4.96
C ASP A 195 -16.11 -11.62 -4.43
N TYR A 196 -16.17 -10.84 -3.36
CA TYR A 196 -14.98 -10.34 -2.69
C TYR A 196 -14.12 -11.49 -2.16
N HIS A 197 -14.74 -12.47 -1.51
CA HIS A 197 -14.02 -13.63 -0.98
C HIS A 197 -13.40 -14.47 -2.08
N LYS A 198 -14.12 -14.72 -3.18
CA LYS A 198 -13.60 -15.42 -4.34
C LYS A 198 -12.36 -14.71 -4.90
N LYS A 199 -12.42 -13.39 -5.10
CA LYS A 199 -11.26 -12.59 -5.57
C LYS A 199 -10.05 -12.65 -4.64
N ILE A 200 -10.26 -12.70 -3.32
CA ILE A 200 -9.14 -12.86 -2.38
C ILE A 200 -8.56 -14.27 -2.47
N LEU A 201 -9.39 -15.30 -2.51
CA LEU A 201 -8.93 -16.69 -2.64
C LEU A 201 -8.14 -16.87 -3.93
N ASP A 202 -8.61 -16.29 -5.04
CA ASP A 202 -7.88 -16.29 -6.31
C ASP A 202 -6.49 -15.66 -6.16
N ILE A 203 -6.34 -14.56 -5.41
CA ILE A 203 -5.02 -13.96 -5.11
C ILE A 203 -4.15 -14.91 -4.28
N LEU A 204 -4.73 -15.63 -3.32
CA LEU A 204 -4.01 -16.54 -2.43
C LEU A 204 -3.59 -17.85 -3.12
N THR A 205 -4.07 -18.14 -4.33
CA THR A 205 -3.57 -19.27 -5.13
C THR A 205 -2.16 -19.06 -5.70
N ASP A 206 -1.64 -17.82 -5.67
CA ASP A 206 -0.28 -17.52 -6.15
C ASP A 206 0.79 -18.27 -5.32
N PRO A 207 1.82 -18.86 -5.95
CA PRO A 207 2.85 -19.65 -5.27
C PRO A 207 3.70 -18.85 -4.26
N SER A 208 3.59 -17.53 -4.24
CA SER A 208 4.21 -16.67 -3.23
C SER A 208 3.57 -16.83 -1.84
N TYR A 209 2.38 -17.44 -1.74
CA TYR A 209 1.67 -17.68 -0.50
C TYR A 209 1.74 -19.16 -0.08
N ALA A 210 1.83 -19.40 1.22
CA ALA A 210 1.81 -20.74 1.78
C ALA A 210 0.90 -20.77 3.02
N GLU A 211 0.03 -21.78 3.09
CA GLU A 211 -0.85 -21.98 4.24
C GLU A 211 -0.06 -22.49 5.44
N LEU A 212 -0.30 -21.88 6.61
CA LEU A 212 0.35 -22.25 7.87
C LEU A 212 -0.62 -23.07 8.74
N LYS A 213 -0.14 -24.21 9.27
CA LYS A 213 -0.94 -25.09 10.13
C LYS A 213 -1.31 -24.50 11.49
N LYS A 214 -0.54 -23.53 11.97
CA LYS A 214 -0.72 -22.90 13.29
C LYS A 214 -0.34 -21.43 13.21
N ASP A 215 -1.05 -20.62 13.99
CA ASP A 215 -0.72 -19.22 14.20
C ASP A 215 0.71 -19.07 14.77
N PRO A 216 1.65 -18.42 14.04
CA PRO A 216 3.02 -18.23 14.49
C PRO A 216 3.21 -17.03 15.41
N THR A 217 2.15 -16.27 15.76
CA THR A 217 2.21 -15.02 16.53
C THR A 217 3.11 -15.13 17.76
N ASP A 218 2.82 -16.08 18.65
CA ASP A 218 3.60 -16.29 19.88
C ASP A 218 5.04 -16.73 19.59
N SER A 219 5.22 -17.57 18.57
CA SER A 219 6.55 -18.04 18.19
C SER A 219 7.41 -16.89 17.68
N ILE A 220 6.84 -15.98 16.89
CA ILE A 220 7.52 -14.81 16.37
C ILE A 220 7.82 -13.86 17.52
N LEU A 221 6.86 -13.60 18.41
CA LEU A 221 7.08 -12.74 19.59
C LEU A 221 8.24 -13.24 20.45
N ARG A 222 8.30 -14.55 20.75
CA ARG A 222 9.42 -15.14 21.50
C ARG A 222 10.76 -14.94 20.79
N LYS A 223 10.81 -15.17 19.47
CA LYS A 223 12.02 -14.94 18.66
C LYS A 223 12.43 -13.47 18.65
N THR A 224 11.47 -12.56 18.48
CA THR A 224 11.68 -11.10 18.54
C THR A 224 12.25 -10.68 19.89
N SER A 225 11.64 -11.14 20.99
CA SER A 225 12.12 -10.83 22.35
C SER A 225 13.53 -11.36 22.58
N ALA A 226 13.83 -12.59 22.15
CA ALA A 226 15.15 -13.18 22.29
C ALA A 226 16.22 -12.41 21.49
N LEU A 227 15.91 -11.96 20.26
CA LEU A 227 16.84 -11.19 19.44
C LEU A 227 17.04 -9.76 19.96
N ILE A 228 15.99 -9.10 20.45
CA ILE A 228 16.12 -7.78 21.08
C ILE A 228 17.02 -7.86 22.32
N ARG A 229 16.88 -8.88 23.16
CA ARG A 229 17.76 -9.08 24.34
C ARG A 229 19.22 -9.30 23.98
N LYS A 230 19.50 -9.88 22.81
CA LYS A 230 20.86 -10.11 22.30
C LYS A 230 21.42 -8.93 21.50
N SER A 231 20.60 -7.90 21.24
CA SER A 231 20.98 -6.75 20.44
C SER A 231 21.64 -5.66 21.27
N SER A 232 22.27 -4.71 20.59
CA SER A 232 22.84 -3.50 21.17
C SER A 232 21.78 -2.45 21.58
N ILE A 233 20.49 -2.77 21.49
CA ILE A 233 19.39 -1.85 21.83
C ILE A 233 19.33 -1.64 23.35
N PRO A 234 19.28 -0.38 23.82
CA PRO A 234 19.14 -0.06 25.24
C PRO A 234 17.94 -0.73 25.91
N THR A 235 18.13 -1.21 27.14
CA THR A 235 17.14 -2.00 27.88
C THR A 235 15.87 -1.21 28.18
N GLU A 236 15.93 0.13 28.28
CA GLU A 236 14.76 0.98 28.48
C GLU A 236 13.79 0.90 27.29
N LEU A 237 14.32 0.64 26.08
CA LEU A 237 13.51 0.53 24.87
C LEU A 237 12.88 -0.85 24.69
N HIS A 238 13.33 -1.89 25.38
CA HIS A 238 12.82 -3.26 25.17
C HIS A 238 11.31 -3.36 25.39
N LYS A 239 10.80 -2.66 26.42
CA LYS A 239 9.36 -2.61 26.74
C LYS A 239 8.53 -1.88 25.69
N THR A 240 9.13 -0.95 24.94
CA THR A 240 8.41 -0.18 23.91
C THR A 240 8.46 -0.85 22.54
N LEU A 241 9.45 -1.71 22.31
CA LEU A 241 9.63 -2.45 21.06
C LEU A 241 8.82 -3.75 20.98
N LEU A 242 8.40 -4.29 22.12
CA LEU A 242 7.59 -5.50 22.21
C LEU A 242 6.14 -5.14 22.52
N PRO A 243 5.16 -5.55 21.69
CA PRO A 243 3.75 -5.38 22.02
C PRO A 243 3.39 -6.23 23.25
N GLN A 244 2.55 -5.70 24.13
CA GLN A 244 2.09 -6.41 25.33
C GLN A 244 1.10 -7.54 25.00
N ALA A 245 0.22 -7.29 24.03
CA ALA A 245 -0.75 -8.25 23.52
C ALA A 245 -0.69 -8.22 21.99
N PRO A 246 0.15 -9.07 21.36
CA PRO A 246 0.30 -9.05 19.92
C PRO A 246 -0.98 -9.51 19.22
N VAL A 247 -1.34 -8.82 18.13
CA VAL A 247 -2.45 -9.20 17.27
C VAL A 247 -1.91 -9.76 15.96
N PRO A 248 -2.40 -10.92 15.48
CA PRO A 248 -1.99 -11.43 14.19
C PRO A 248 -2.36 -10.44 13.07
N PRO A 249 -1.45 -10.17 12.10
CA PRO A 249 -1.75 -9.30 10.98
C PRO A 249 -2.97 -9.78 10.19
N ARG A 250 -3.75 -8.87 9.61
CA ARG A 250 -4.99 -9.20 8.87
C ARG A 250 -4.91 -8.81 7.40
N LEU A 251 -5.26 -9.73 6.52
CA LEU A 251 -5.37 -9.47 5.08
C LEU A 251 -6.75 -8.88 4.73
N TYR A 252 -6.74 -7.83 3.92
CA TYR A 252 -7.92 -7.30 3.24
C TYR A 252 -7.56 -6.79 1.84
N GLY A 253 -8.56 -6.61 0.99
CA GLY A 253 -8.40 -6.21 -0.41
C GLY A 253 -9.06 -4.87 -0.70
N LEU A 254 -8.36 -3.99 -1.42
CA LEU A 254 -8.92 -2.73 -1.91
C LEU A 254 -9.29 -2.84 -3.40
N PRO A 255 -10.54 -2.57 -3.81
CA PRO A 255 -10.94 -2.65 -5.22
C PRO A 255 -10.22 -1.62 -6.11
N LYS A 256 -9.53 -2.09 -7.15
CA LYS A 256 -8.89 -1.25 -8.17
C LYS A 256 -9.90 -0.87 -9.26
N ILE A 257 -10.85 0.00 -8.93
CA ILE A 257 -11.95 0.46 -9.81
C ILE A 257 -11.51 1.09 -11.15
N HIS A 258 -10.23 1.41 -11.30
CA HIS A 258 -9.64 1.99 -12.51
C HIS A 258 -9.04 0.92 -13.45
N LYS A 259 -9.18 -0.37 -13.13
CA LYS A 259 -8.73 -1.50 -13.94
C LYS A 259 -9.93 -2.36 -14.34
N GLN A 260 -9.82 -3.01 -15.50
CA GLN A 260 -10.78 -4.01 -15.96
C GLN A 260 -10.93 -5.13 -14.92
N ASP A 261 -12.13 -5.67 -14.77
CA ASP A 261 -12.52 -6.71 -13.80
C ASP A 261 -12.36 -6.34 -12.32
N ILE A 262 -11.95 -5.10 -12.04
CA ILE A 262 -11.82 -4.52 -10.69
C ILE A 262 -11.08 -5.49 -9.75
N PRO A 263 -9.81 -5.83 -10.03
CA PRO A 263 -9.01 -6.70 -9.17
C PRO A 263 -8.78 -6.03 -7.81
N LEU A 264 -8.56 -6.85 -6.78
CA LEU A 264 -8.25 -6.34 -5.44
C LEU A 264 -6.74 -6.04 -5.32
N ARG A 265 -6.38 -5.00 -4.55
CA ARG A 265 -5.03 -4.84 -4.00
C ARG A 265 -4.99 -5.50 -2.63
N PRO A 266 -4.24 -6.60 -2.43
CA PRO A 266 -4.07 -7.16 -1.10
C PRO A 266 -3.27 -6.21 -0.22
N ILE A 267 -3.75 -5.95 0.99
CA ILE A 267 -3.12 -5.15 2.03
C ILE A 267 -3.11 -5.96 3.33
N ILE A 268 -1.97 -5.98 3.99
CA ILE A 268 -1.82 -6.61 5.31
C ILE A 268 -1.79 -5.50 6.36
N SER A 269 -2.79 -5.48 7.24
CA SER A 269 -2.75 -4.66 8.46
C SER A 269 -1.90 -5.36 9.51
N GLY A 270 -0.69 -4.85 9.76
CA GLY A 270 0.23 -5.37 10.78
C GLY A 270 0.23 -4.59 12.09
N ILE A 271 -0.79 -3.77 12.35
CA ILE A 271 -0.90 -2.97 13.59
C ILE A 271 -0.90 -3.92 14.79
N ASP A 272 -0.06 -3.61 15.77
CA ASP A 272 0.13 -4.38 17.01
C ASP A 272 0.59 -5.83 16.79
N SER A 273 1.11 -6.16 15.60
CA SER A 273 1.75 -7.44 15.35
C SER A 273 3.09 -7.60 16.11
N PRO A 274 3.58 -8.82 16.33
CA PRO A 274 4.81 -9.08 17.11
C PRO A 274 6.03 -8.24 16.73
N THR A 275 6.14 -7.85 15.45
CA THR A 275 7.25 -7.08 14.90
C THR A 275 6.91 -5.62 14.62
N TYR A 276 5.69 -5.14 14.90
CA TYR A 276 5.22 -3.82 14.49
C TYR A 276 6.05 -2.66 15.05
N HIS A 277 6.22 -2.60 16.37
CA HIS A 277 7.00 -1.53 17.00
C HIS A 277 8.49 -1.63 16.68
N LEU A 278 9.02 -2.85 16.59
CA LEU A 278 10.38 -3.10 16.14
C LEU A 278 10.60 -2.59 14.70
N ALA A 279 9.71 -2.91 13.76
CA ALA A 279 9.82 -2.44 12.38
C ALA A 279 9.77 -0.90 12.30
N ARG A 280 8.93 -0.25 13.11
CA ARG A 280 8.88 1.21 13.21
C ARG A 280 10.19 1.79 13.76
N TYR A 281 10.81 1.14 14.74
CA TYR A 281 12.11 1.54 15.28
C TYR A 281 13.22 1.37 14.24
N LEU A 282 13.31 0.21 13.60
CA LEU A 282 14.28 -0.08 12.54
C LEU A 282 14.13 0.89 11.34
N SER A 283 12.90 1.27 10.99
CA SER A 283 12.64 2.28 9.96
C SER A 283 13.21 3.67 10.34
N LYS A 284 13.20 4.04 11.62
CA LYS A 284 13.83 5.28 12.09
C LYS A 284 15.35 5.22 11.97
N LEU A 285 15.95 4.05 12.23
CA LEU A 285 17.38 3.83 12.03
C LEU A 285 17.79 3.92 10.56
N LEU A 286 16.93 3.44 9.64
CA LEU A 286 17.18 3.56 8.20
C LEU A 286 17.00 4.98 7.66
N ALA A 287 16.12 5.79 8.24
CA ALA A 287 15.73 7.09 7.69
C ALA A 287 16.91 8.02 7.32
N PRO A 288 17.99 8.15 8.11
CA PRO A 288 19.15 8.96 7.76
C PRO A 288 19.96 8.45 6.57
N HIS A 289 19.76 7.20 6.13
CA HIS A 289 20.47 6.59 5.00
C HIS A 289 19.66 6.62 3.71
N ILE A 290 18.35 6.91 3.79
CA ILE A 290 17.46 6.98 2.63
C ILE A 290 17.65 8.32 1.92
N GLY A 291 17.57 8.29 0.58
CA GLY A 291 17.51 9.50 -0.24
C GLY A 291 18.83 10.20 -0.53
N LYS A 292 19.96 9.56 -0.19
CA LYS A 292 21.31 10.05 -0.50
C LYS A 292 21.75 9.81 -1.95
N SER A 293 20.95 9.10 -2.75
CA SER A 293 21.24 8.84 -4.16
C SER A 293 20.86 10.03 -5.04
N PRO A 294 21.65 10.37 -6.08
CA PRO A 294 21.30 11.42 -7.04
C PRO A 294 19.99 11.14 -7.79
N HIS A 295 19.54 9.88 -7.84
CA HIS A 295 18.29 9.47 -8.49
C HIS A 295 17.09 9.43 -7.54
N HIS A 296 17.27 9.79 -6.27
CA HIS A 296 16.16 9.84 -5.33
C HIS A 296 15.23 11.00 -5.65
N VAL A 297 13.93 10.76 -5.64
CA VAL A 297 12.89 11.79 -5.73
C VAL A 297 12.08 11.76 -4.44
N LYS A 298 12.09 12.87 -3.71
CA LYS A 298 11.47 12.96 -2.38
C LYS A 298 9.96 13.05 -2.45
N ASN A 299 9.44 13.90 -3.35
CA ASN A 299 8.01 14.14 -3.53
C ASN A 299 7.74 14.80 -4.89
N SER A 300 6.46 15.11 -5.16
CA SER A 300 6.04 15.72 -6.42
C SER A 300 6.66 17.10 -6.68
N LYS A 301 6.91 17.90 -5.63
CA LYS A 301 7.56 19.21 -5.78
C LYS A 301 9.02 19.08 -6.19
N ASP A 302 9.78 18.22 -5.49
CA ASP A 302 11.18 17.90 -5.83
C ASP A 302 11.29 17.33 -7.25
N PHE A 303 10.35 16.48 -7.66
CA PHE A 303 10.28 16.00 -9.04
C PHE A 303 10.13 17.14 -10.05
N ILE A 304 9.17 18.06 -9.82
CA ILE A 304 8.93 19.20 -10.70
C ILE A 304 10.18 20.09 -10.81
N GLU A 305 10.85 20.35 -9.68
CA GLU A 305 12.08 21.15 -9.64
C GLU A 305 13.22 20.49 -10.43
N LYS A 306 13.38 19.17 -10.31
CA LYS A 306 14.37 18.40 -11.08
C LYS A 306 14.09 18.40 -12.57
N ILE A 307 12.85 18.09 -12.98
CA ILE A 307 12.52 18.00 -14.42
C ILE A 307 12.61 19.35 -15.13
N ARG A 308 12.38 20.47 -14.42
CA ARG A 308 12.48 21.83 -14.98
C ARG A 308 13.89 22.20 -15.43
N GLN A 309 14.91 21.53 -14.92
CA GLN A 309 16.32 21.80 -15.28
C GLN A 309 16.68 21.23 -16.65
N TYR A 310 15.89 20.29 -17.18
CA TYR A 310 16.14 19.67 -18.47
C TYR A 310 15.58 20.55 -19.60
N ARG A 311 16.41 20.82 -20.61
CA ARG A 311 15.97 21.42 -21.87
C ARG A 311 15.64 20.29 -22.83
N LEU A 312 14.38 20.22 -23.25
CA LEU A 312 13.90 19.19 -24.17
C LEU A 312 14.07 19.65 -25.62
N SER A 313 14.61 18.77 -26.45
CA SER A 313 14.62 18.90 -27.91
C SER A 313 13.36 18.28 -28.51
N PRO A 314 12.92 18.69 -29.72
CA PRO A 314 11.74 18.10 -30.37
C PRO A 314 11.81 16.58 -30.57
N ASN A 315 13.02 16.01 -30.62
CA ASN A 315 13.26 14.58 -30.82
C ASN A 315 13.45 13.79 -29.51
N ASP A 316 13.35 14.44 -28.34
CA ASP A 316 13.51 13.76 -27.06
C ASP A 316 12.27 12.92 -26.72
N LEU A 317 12.50 11.71 -26.21
CA LEU A 317 11.45 10.77 -25.86
C LEU A 317 11.34 10.61 -24.33
N LEU A 318 10.11 10.72 -23.82
CA LEU A 318 9.80 10.37 -22.45
C LEU A 318 9.45 8.88 -22.36
N VAL A 319 10.31 8.10 -21.71
CA VAL A 319 10.06 6.67 -21.45
C VAL A 319 9.70 6.47 -19.99
N SER A 320 8.63 5.70 -19.74
CA SER A 320 8.16 5.38 -18.38
C SER A 320 8.04 3.87 -18.21
N PHE A 321 8.59 3.36 -17.11
CA PHE A 321 8.53 1.95 -16.74
C PHE A 321 7.73 1.79 -15.43
N ASP A 322 6.89 0.76 -15.35
CA ASP A 322 6.18 0.37 -14.14
C ASP A 322 6.69 -0.99 -13.65
N VAL A 323 7.06 -1.10 -12.38
CA VAL A 323 7.54 -2.34 -11.79
C VAL A 323 6.36 -3.17 -11.30
N ILE A 324 6.20 -4.36 -11.86
CA ILE A 324 5.13 -5.28 -11.47
C ILE A 324 5.47 -5.95 -10.13
N SER A 325 4.55 -5.85 -9.17
CA SER A 325 4.61 -6.55 -7.89
C SER A 325 5.89 -6.30 -7.08
N LEU A 326 6.34 -5.05 -7.02
CA LEU A 326 7.58 -4.65 -6.34
C LEU A 326 7.74 -5.29 -4.95
N PHE A 327 6.71 -5.21 -4.09
CA PHE A 327 6.80 -5.67 -2.70
C PHE A 327 7.03 -7.18 -2.53
N THR A 328 6.50 -8.02 -3.44
CA THR A 328 6.68 -9.47 -3.35
C THR A 328 7.96 -9.96 -4.03
N ARG A 329 8.64 -9.09 -4.81
CA ARG A 329 9.82 -9.44 -5.60
C ARG A 329 11.12 -8.83 -5.07
N VAL A 330 11.11 -8.23 -3.87
CA VAL A 330 12.34 -7.69 -3.26
C VAL A 330 13.25 -8.83 -2.79
N PRO A 331 14.52 -8.91 -3.24
CA PRO A 331 15.46 -9.92 -2.75
C PRO A 331 15.91 -9.57 -1.32
N VAL A 332 15.24 -10.16 -0.33
CA VAL A 332 15.44 -9.82 1.09
C VAL A 332 16.89 -10.01 1.54
N ASP A 333 17.53 -11.13 1.18
CA ASP A 333 18.89 -11.43 1.63
C ASP A 333 19.92 -10.45 1.02
N ASP A 334 19.84 -10.18 -0.28
CA ASP A 334 20.67 -9.15 -0.93
C ASP A 334 20.44 -7.77 -0.31
N THR A 335 19.19 -7.42 0.01
CA THR A 335 18.84 -6.14 0.64
C THR A 335 19.49 -6.01 2.01
N ILE A 336 19.54 -7.08 2.80
CA ILE A 336 20.17 -7.09 4.12
C ILE A 336 21.70 -7.00 3.99
N GLN A 337 22.30 -7.64 2.98
CA GLN A 337 23.73 -7.49 2.72
C GLN A 337 24.13 -6.04 2.44
N LEU A 338 23.30 -5.28 1.71
CA LEU A 338 23.55 -3.87 1.47
C LEU A 338 23.58 -3.03 2.77
N LEU A 339 22.93 -3.49 3.84
CA LEU A 339 22.88 -2.79 5.12
C LEU A 339 24.12 -3.03 6.00
N THR A 340 24.95 -4.02 5.66
CA THR A 340 26.15 -4.40 6.45
C THR A 340 27.14 -3.28 6.76
N PRO A 341 27.35 -2.26 5.90
CA PRO A 341 28.28 -1.17 6.23
C PRO A 341 27.76 -0.20 7.31
N TRP A 342 26.45 -0.20 7.58
CA TRP A 342 25.81 0.78 8.47
C TRP A 342 25.32 0.20 9.79
N PHE A 343 25.13 -1.11 9.87
CA PHE A 343 24.53 -1.76 11.03
C PHE A 343 25.33 -2.98 11.48
N ASP A 344 25.39 -3.18 12.78
CA ASP A 344 26.03 -4.35 13.38
C ASP A 344 25.23 -5.63 13.10
N HIS A 345 25.88 -6.79 13.27
CA HIS A 345 25.25 -8.09 13.03
C HIS A 345 23.97 -8.29 13.84
N SER A 346 23.90 -7.74 15.06
CA SER A 346 22.72 -7.85 15.91
C SER A 346 21.52 -7.10 15.34
N THR A 347 21.71 -5.88 14.82
CA THR A 347 20.65 -5.10 14.18
C THR A 347 20.24 -5.69 12.83
N LEU A 348 21.20 -6.22 12.05
CA LEU A 348 20.90 -6.92 10.79
C LEU A 348 20.01 -8.14 11.00
N ASN A 349 20.21 -8.89 12.09
CA ASN A 349 19.33 -10.02 12.45
C ASN A 349 17.91 -9.55 12.78
N LEU A 350 17.74 -8.34 13.34
CA LEU A 350 16.41 -7.76 13.56
C LEU A 350 15.75 -7.36 12.24
N PHE A 351 16.48 -6.77 11.29
CA PHE A 351 15.98 -6.54 9.93
C PHE A 351 15.56 -7.85 9.25
N HIS A 352 16.39 -8.89 9.33
CA HIS A 352 16.10 -10.20 8.77
C HIS A 352 14.81 -10.80 9.35
N LEU A 353 14.68 -10.79 10.68
CA LEU A 353 13.49 -11.27 11.36
C LEU A 353 12.24 -10.52 10.88
N THR A 354 12.27 -9.18 10.86
CA THR A 354 11.10 -8.37 10.48
C THR A 354 10.67 -8.58 9.03
N LEU A 355 11.62 -8.80 8.11
CA LEU A 355 11.32 -9.02 6.69
C LEU A 355 10.91 -10.46 6.36
N LYS A 356 11.42 -11.46 7.08
CA LYS A 356 11.12 -12.88 6.82
C LYS A 356 10.01 -13.48 7.68
N SER A 357 9.57 -12.79 8.74
CA SER A 357 8.49 -13.26 9.61
C SER A 357 7.14 -12.64 9.23
N THR A 358 6.85 -12.55 7.94
CA THR A 358 5.58 -12.01 7.42
C THR A 358 4.54 -13.14 7.34
N TYR A 359 3.37 -12.87 7.91
CA TYR A 359 2.22 -13.78 7.92
C TYR A 359 0.96 -12.93 8.10
N PHE A 360 -0.20 -13.52 7.87
CA PHE A 360 -1.48 -12.86 8.09
C PHE A 360 -2.59 -13.89 8.31
N LEU A 361 -3.68 -13.44 8.91
CA LEU A 361 -4.94 -14.15 8.96
C LEU A 361 -5.89 -13.58 7.91
N TYR A 362 -6.67 -14.49 7.33
CA TYR A 362 -7.82 -14.17 6.49
C TYR A 362 -9.01 -14.97 7.00
N LYS A 363 -10.10 -14.28 7.38
CA LYS A 363 -11.27 -14.89 8.06
C LYS A 363 -10.91 -15.67 9.34
N GLY A 364 -10.09 -15.06 10.20
CA GLY A 364 -9.71 -15.59 11.52
C GLY A 364 -10.12 -14.67 12.66
#